data_AF-A0A497APM2-F1
#
_entry.id   AF-A0A497APM2-F1
#
_cell.length_a   1.000
_cell.length_b   1.000
_cell.length_c   1.000
_cell.angle_alpha   90.00
_cell.angle_beta   90.00
_cell.angle_gamma   90.00
#
_symmetry.space_group_name_H-M   'P 1'
#
loop_
_entity.id
_entity.type
_entity.pdbx_description
1 polymer ?
#
loop_
_entity_poly.entity_id
_entity_poly.type
_entity_poly.pdbx_seq_one_letter_code
_entity_poly.pdbx_strand_id
1 'polypeptide(L)'
;MARIMQAVRDYGPKVKLNPTAQLEQVADWMAMRTGLNKSEIQMVLQETNEAILYFNSQGTPVKLPGVGTFTPSVSREGTFKINFRADAGLKKRINAGDAYSGQMINKNRIGLDNAGYKELWDADHADDPLDV
;
A
#
# COMPACT_ATOMS: atom_id res chain seq x y z
N MET A 1 7.02 -25.86 -18.21
CA MET A 1 7.45 -24.54 -18.67
C MET A 1 6.81 -23.49 -17.78
N ALA A 2 7.64 -22.72 -17.10
CA ALA A 2 7.21 -21.63 -16.26
C ALA A 2 6.80 -20.41 -17.12
N ARG A 3 5.93 -19.56 -16.58
CA ARG A 3 5.52 -18.30 -17.23
C ARG A 3 6.36 -17.14 -16.70
N ILE A 4 6.62 -16.13 -17.52
CA ILE A 4 7.32 -14.89 -17.13
C ILE A 4 6.77 -14.26 -15.82
N MET A 5 5.47 -14.34 -15.56
CA MET A 5 4.87 -13.85 -14.33
C MET A 5 5.39 -14.55 -13.06
N GLN A 6 5.75 -15.84 -13.14
CA GLN A 6 6.35 -16.57 -12.02
C GLN A 6 7.76 -16.06 -11.74
N ALA A 7 8.56 -15.85 -12.79
CA ALA A 7 9.90 -15.28 -12.65
C ALA A 7 9.89 -13.85 -12.12
N VAL A 8 9.02 -12.97 -12.63
CA VAL A 8 8.87 -11.60 -12.10
C VAL A 8 8.40 -11.64 -10.65
N ARG A 9 7.46 -12.53 -10.32
CA ARG A 9 7.00 -12.68 -8.94
C ARG A 9 8.13 -13.12 -8.03
N ASP A 10 9.05 -13.99 -8.43
CA ASP A 10 10.04 -14.55 -7.51
C ASP A 10 11.33 -13.72 -7.46
N TYR A 11 11.80 -13.25 -8.62
CA TYR A 11 13.05 -12.52 -8.79
C TYR A 11 12.90 -11.00 -8.88
N GLY A 12 11.69 -10.48 -9.11
CA GLY A 12 11.46 -9.03 -9.25
C GLY A 12 11.74 -8.22 -7.97
N PRO A 13 11.94 -6.90 -8.09
CA PRO A 13 12.08 -6.00 -6.94
C PRO A 13 10.84 -6.03 -6.05
N LYS A 14 11.04 -6.15 -4.74
CA LYS A 14 9.94 -6.19 -3.76
C LYS A 14 10.22 -5.27 -2.59
N VAL A 15 9.15 -4.67 -2.06
CA VAL A 15 9.19 -4.04 -0.75
C VAL A 15 9.21 -5.14 0.32
N LYS A 16 10.19 -5.08 1.23
CA LYS A 16 10.15 -5.87 2.45
C LYS A 16 9.31 -5.11 3.47
N LEU A 17 8.10 -5.62 3.73
CA LEU A 17 7.18 -4.99 4.66
C LEU A 17 7.71 -5.13 6.10
N ASN A 18 7.72 -4.00 6.81
CA ASN A 18 7.84 -4.00 8.26
C ASN A 18 6.50 -4.40 8.89
N PRO A 19 6.46 -4.74 10.19
CA PRO A 19 5.21 -4.92 10.91
C PRO A 19 4.27 -3.73 10.72
N THR A 20 2.98 -4.01 10.57
CA THR A 20 1.95 -2.97 10.47
C THR A 20 1.99 -2.09 11.70
N ALA A 21 2.13 -0.78 11.49
CA ALA A 21 2.05 0.20 12.57
C ALA A 21 0.66 0.14 13.21
N GLN A 22 0.58 -0.17 14.50
CA GLN A 22 -0.68 -0.20 15.24
C GLN A 22 -1.13 1.20 15.61
N LEU A 23 -2.41 1.35 15.96
CA LEU A 23 -3.00 2.62 16.40
C LEU A 23 -2.16 3.29 17.49
N GLU A 24 -1.61 2.48 18.40
CA GLU A 24 -0.74 2.96 19.47
C GLU A 24 0.50 3.68 18.95
N GLN A 25 1.22 3.07 18.01
CA GLN A 25 2.45 3.64 17.43
C GLN A 25 2.17 4.89 16.61
N VAL A 26 1.04 4.91 15.89
CA VAL A 26 0.61 6.08 15.13
C VAL A 26 0.27 7.24 16.08
N ALA A 27 -0.47 6.96 17.15
CA ALA A 27 -0.83 7.96 18.16
C ALA A 27 0.39 8.53 18.88
N ASP A 28 1.36 7.68 19.25
CA ASP A 28 2.62 8.11 19.85
C ASP A 28 3.41 9.04 18.92
N TRP A 29 3.52 8.67 17.64
CA TRP A 29 4.22 9.49 16.65
C TRP A 29 3.54 10.86 16.43
N MET A 30 2.21 10.89 16.44
CA MET A 30 1.44 12.13 16.30
C MET A 30 1.52 13.02 17.55
N ALA A 31 1.51 12.43 18.74
CA ALA A 31 1.61 13.17 20.01
C ALA A 31 2.92 13.96 20.09
N MET A 32 4.02 13.39 19.60
CA MET A 32 5.33 14.07 19.53
C MET A 32 5.36 15.31 18.63
N ARG A 33 4.36 15.48 17.75
CA ARG A 33 4.36 16.48 16.66
C ARG A 33 3.17 17.43 16.74
N THR A 34 2.33 17.27 17.75
CA THR A 34 1.13 18.07 17.99
C THR A 34 1.08 18.47 19.45
N GLY A 35 0.11 19.31 19.83
CA GLY A 35 -0.17 19.60 21.24
C GLY A 35 -1.09 18.58 21.91
N LEU A 36 -1.48 17.52 21.20
CA LEU A 36 -2.42 16.51 21.70
C LEU A 36 -1.67 15.37 22.38
N ASN A 37 -2.26 14.84 23.45
CA ASN A 37 -1.79 13.61 24.05
C ASN A 37 -2.27 12.37 23.27
N LYS A 38 -1.68 11.22 23.57
CA LYS A 38 -1.96 9.95 22.90
C LYS A 38 -3.44 9.57 22.94
N SER A 39 -4.10 9.72 24.09
CA SER A 39 -5.50 9.36 24.28
C SER A 39 -6.43 10.26 23.46
N GLU A 40 -6.13 11.55 23.39
CA GLU A 40 -6.87 12.50 22.53
C GLU A 40 -6.75 12.12 21.06
N ILE A 41 -5.55 11.74 20.59
CA ILE A 41 -5.34 11.32 19.21
C ILE A 41 -6.10 10.04 18.89
N GLN A 42 -6.08 9.04 19.78
CA GLN A 42 -6.84 7.81 19.60
C GLN A 42 -8.34 8.09 19.49
N MET A 43 -8.86 8.96 20.37
CA MET A 43 -10.26 9.38 20.32
C MET A 43 -10.59 10.07 18.99
N VAL A 44 -9.77 11.02 18.54
CA VAL A 44 -9.99 11.73 17.26
C VAL A 44 -9.97 10.76 16.07
N LEU A 45 -9.04 9.79 16.05
CA LEU A 45 -8.97 8.80 14.98
C LEU A 45 -10.20 7.87 14.98
N GLN A 46 -10.70 7.53 16.17
CA GLN A 46 -11.92 6.73 16.30
C GLN A 46 -13.16 7.50 15.83
N GLU A 47 -13.34 8.74 16.25
CA GLU A 47 -14.43 9.60 15.78
C GLU A 47 -14.35 9.87 14.27
N THR A 48 -13.13 9.96 13.72
CA THR A 48 -12.93 10.09 12.26
C THR A 48 -13.43 8.84 11.52
N ASN A 49 -13.24 7.64 12.07
CA ASN A 49 -13.77 6.40 11.50
C ASN A 49 -15.31 6.43 11.46
N GLU A 50 -15.94 6.76 12.59
CA GLU A 50 -17.40 6.86 12.68
C GLU A 50 -17.96 7.93 11.73
N ALA A 51 -17.29 9.08 11.60
CA ALA A 51 -17.67 10.11 10.64
C ALA A 51 -17.60 9.61 9.19
N ILE A 52 -16.54 8.87 8.82
CA ILE A 52 -16.43 8.26 7.49
C ILE A 52 -17.61 7.32 7.26
N LEU A 53 -17.92 6.44 8.20
CA LEU A 53 -19.03 5.49 8.08
C LEU A 53 -20.37 6.22 7.97
N TYR A 54 -20.64 7.18 8.83
CA TYR A 54 -21.89 7.94 8.86
C TYR A 54 -22.18 8.61 7.53
N PHE A 55 -21.24 9.40 7.00
CA PHE A 55 -21.46 10.11 5.74
C PHE A 55 -21.53 9.15 4.54
N ASN A 56 -20.71 8.09 4.52
CA ASN A 56 -20.77 7.09 3.45
C ASN A 56 -22.11 6.31 3.47
N SER A 57 -22.70 6.07 4.66
CA SER A 57 -24.00 5.43 4.79
C SER A 57 -25.13 6.24 4.14
N GLN A 58 -24.96 7.56 4.04
CA GLN A 58 -25.86 8.50 3.39
C GLN A 58 -25.54 8.72 1.90
N GLY A 59 -24.61 7.95 1.32
CA GLY A 59 -24.15 8.15 -0.05
C GLY A 59 -23.21 9.35 -0.24
N THR A 60 -22.73 9.97 0.85
CA THR A 60 -21.86 11.16 0.80
C THR A 60 -20.38 10.74 0.88
N PRO A 61 -19.56 10.99 -0.16
CA PRO A 61 -18.13 10.72 -0.11
C PRO A 61 -17.42 11.66 0.88
N VAL A 62 -16.43 11.12 1.60
CA VAL A 62 -15.62 11.88 2.57
C VAL A 62 -14.22 12.07 2.03
N LYS A 63 -13.79 13.33 1.87
CA LYS A 63 -12.41 13.68 1.50
C LYS A 63 -11.67 14.17 2.72
N LEU A 64 -10.57 13.48 3.06
CA LEU A 64 -9.61 13.91 4.07
C LEU A 64 -8.35 14.42 3.36
N PRO A 65 -8.10 15.75 3.33
CA PRO A 65 -6.94 16.32 2.66
C PRO A 65 -5.63 15.69 3.12
N GLY A 66 -4.78 15.29 2.17
CA GLY A 66 -3.51 14.65 2.46
C GLY A 66 -3.59 13.17 2.83
N VAL A 67 -4.78 12.58 2.95
CA VAL A 67 -5.01 11.15 3.17
C VAL A 67 -5.65 10.53 1.93
N GLY A 68 -6.83 11.00 1.54
CA GLY A 68 -7.55 10.47 0.39
C GLY A 68 -9.05 10.71 0.44
N THR A 69 -9.77 10.00 -0.43
CA THR A 69 -11.23 10.05 -0.52
C THR A 69 -11.82 8.66 -0.27
N PHE A 70 -12.81 8.61 0.61
CA PHE A 70 -13.65 7.44 0.91
C PHE A 70 -14.98 7.60 0.19
N THR A 71 -15.31 6.68 -0.72
CA THR A 71 -16.50 6.78 -1.59
C THR A 71 -17.36 5.53 -1.45
N PRO A 72 -18.66 5.66 -1.12
CA PRO A 72 -19.54 4.51 -1.04
C PRO A 72 -19.85 3.99 -2.45
N SER A 73 -20.04 2.68 -2.56
CA SER A 73 -20.48 2.03 -3.80
C SER A 73 -21.29 0.79 -3.47
N VAL A 74 -22.11 0.35 -4.43
CA VAL A 74 -22.94 -0.84 -4.30
C VAL A 74 -22.59 -1.82 -5.42
N SER A 75 -22.48 -3.11 -5.09
CA SER A 75 -22.31 -4.18 -6.07
C SER A 75 -23.64 -4.51 -6.77
N ARG A 76 -23.62 -5.35 -7.81
CA ARG A 76 -24.84 -5.78 -8.51
C ARG A 76 -25.78 -6.58 -7.60
N GLU A 77 -25.21 -7.21 -6.57
CA GLU A 77 -25.89 -8.01 -5.55
C GLU A 77 -26.43 -7.15 -4.38
N GLY A 78 -26.29 -5.82 -4.45
CA GLY A 78 -26.75 -4.91 -3.39
C GLY A 78 -25.82 -4.80 -2.18
N THR A 79 -24.61 -5.37 -2.24
CA THR A 79 -23.63 -5.23 -1.14
C THR A 79 -22.95 -3.87 -1.21
N PHE A 80 -23.03 -3.11 -0.12
CA PHE A 80 -22.34 -1.82 0.01
C PHE A 80 -20.87 -2.02 0.39
N LYS A 81 -20.00 -1.22 -0.19
CA LYS A 81 -18.57 -1.14 0.16
C LYS A 81 -18.07 0.29 0.07
N ILE A 82 -17.03 0.60 0.84
CA ILE A 82 -16.32 1.89 0.77
C ILE A 82 -15.04 1.69 -0.05
N ASN A 83 -14.91 2.44 -1.13
CA ASN A 83 -13.66 2.50 -1.89
C ASN A 83 -12.76 3.60 -1.31
N PHE A 84 -11.47 3.31 -1.17
CA PHE A 84 -10.48 4.29 -0.76
C PHE A 84 -9.57 4.66 -1.94
N ARG A 85 -9.43 5.95 -2.21
CA ARG A 85 -8.45 6.50 -3.15
C ARG A 85 -7.47 7.38 -2.40
N ALA A 86 -6.23 6.90 -2.27
CA ALA A 86 -5.15 7.66 -1.67
C ALA A 86 -4.90 8.99 -2.40
N ASP A 87 -4.61 10.03 -1.63
CA ASP A 87 -4.31 11.37 -2.14
C ASP A 87 -3.10 11.35 -3.11
N ALA A 88 -3.18 12.13 -4.18
CA ALA A 88 -2.13 12.19 -5.20
C ALA A 88 -0.79 12.71 -4.62
N GLY A 89 -0.84 13.58 -3.61
CA GLY A 89 0.33 14.09 -2.92
C GLY A 89 1.10 12.99 -2.18
N LEU A 90 0.41 12.01 -1.58
CA LEU A 90 1.07 10.85 -0.95
C LEU A 90 1.80 9.99 -1.99
N LYS A 91 1.12 9.69 -3.10
CA LYS A 91 1.71 8.90 -4.20
C LYS A 91 2.93 9.58 -4.80
N LYS A 92 2.88 10.90 -4.98
CA LYS A 92 4.02 11.66 -5.50
C LYS A 92 5.19 11.67 -4.50
N ARG A 93 4.91 11.95 -3.22
CA ARG A 93 5.96 12.08 -2.20
C ARG A 93 6.70 10.78 -1.95
N ILE A 94 6.03 9.63 -1.88
CA ILE A 94 6.71 8.35 -1.62
C ILE A 94 7.67 7.93 -2.75
N ASN A 95 7.45 8.45 -3.97
CA ASN A 95 8.30 8.20 -5.14
C ASN A 95 9.38 9.26 -5.34
N ALA A 96 9.52 10.25 -4.44
CA ALA A 96 10.68 11.13 -4.46
C ALA A 96 11.95 10.31 -4.13
N GLY A 97 13.08 10.64 -4.78
CA GLY A 97 14.26 9.78 -4.82
C GLY A 97 14.85 9.37 -3.46
N ASP A 98 14.56 10.15 -2.41
CA ASP A 98 15.04 9.97 -1.03
C ASP A 98 13.91 9.68 -0.03
N ALA A 99 12.65 9.63 -0.46
CA ALA A 99 11.51 9.53 0.46
C ALA A 99 11.25 8.11 0.99
N TYR A 100 11.58 7.07 0.21
CA TYR A 100 11.40 5.70 0.65
C TYR A 100 12.61 5.21 1.47
N SER A 101 12.41 5.08 2.78
CA SER A 101 13.45 4.62 3.73
C SER A 101 13.33 3.14 4.12
N GLY A 102 12.35 2.42 3.58
CA GLY A 102 12.15 1.00 3.86
C GLY A 102 13.18 0.08 3.18
N GLN A 103 13.11 -1.21 3.48
CA GLN A 103 13.97 -2.20 2.85
C GLN A 103 13.35 -2.69 1.52
N MET A 104 14.22 -2.94 0.53
CA MET A 104 13.83 -3.57 -0.74
C MET A 104 14.61 -4.87 -0.91
N ILE A 105 13.91 -5.92 -1.32
CA ILE A 105 14.48 -7.19 -1.77
C ILE A 105 14.68 -7.09 -3.28
N ASN A 106 15.78 -7.67 -3.79
CA ASN A 106 16.11 -7.65 -5.22
C ASN A 106 16.21 -6.24 -5.82
N LYS A 107 16.66 -5.25 -5.03
CA LYS A 107 16.79 -3.85 -5.48
C LYS A 107 17.72 -3.72 -6.70
N ASN A 108 18.75 -4.54 -6.77
CA ASN A 108 19.69 -4.61 -7.90
C ASN A 108 19.06 -5.15 -9.19
N ARG A 109 17.85 -5.70 -9.15
CA ARG A 109 17.12 -6.25 -10.29
C ARG A 109 16.08 -5.28 -10.87
N ILE A 110 16.08 -4.03 -10.39
CA ILE A 110 15.24 -2.97 -10.96
C ILE A 110 15.69 -2.73 -12.41
N GLY A 111 14.74 -2.78 -13.35
CA GLY A 111 15.00 -2.57 -14.77
C GLY A 111 15.43 -3.81 -15.56
N LEU A 112 15.45 -5.00 -14.95
CA LEU A 112 15.63 -6.25 -15.71
C LEU A 112 14.48 -6.44 -16.71
N ASP A 113 14.85 -6.88 -17.91
CA ASP A 113 13.93 -7.28 -18.98
C ASP A 113 13.61 -8.78 -18.90
N ASN A 114 12.77 -9.26 -19.81
CA ASN A 114 12.35 -10.66 -19.78
C ASN A 114 13.51 -11.65 -20.00
N ALA A 115 14.54 -11.27 -20.77
CA ALA A 115 15.72 -12.10 -20.98
C ALA A 115 16.54 -12.23 -19.69
N GLY A 116 16.73 -11.13 -18.95
CA GLY A 116 17.39 -11.16 -17.64
C GLY A 116 16.62 -12.00 -16.61
N TYR A 117 15.28 -11.97 -16.62
CA TYR A 117 14.48 -12.86 -15.78
C TYR A 117 14.57 -14.33 -16.20
N LYS A 118 14.66 -14.61 -17.50
CA LYS A 118 14.86 -15.97 -18.03
C LYS A 118 16.17 -16.56 -17.56
N GLU A 119 17.26 -15.82 -17.67
CA GLU A 119 18.58 -16.28 -17.24
C GLU A 119 18.58 -16.64 -15.74
N LEU A 120 17.99 -15.78 -14.90
CA LEU A 120 17.86 -16.04 -13.46
C LEU A 120 16.98 -17.26 -13.17
N TRP A 121 15.86 -17.41 -13.88
CA TRP A 121 14.94 -18.52 -13.68
C TRP A 121 15.55 -19.85 -14.10
N ASP A 122 16.10 -19.92 -15.32
CA ASP A 122 16.65 -21.13 -15.92
C ASP A 122 17.90 -21.63 -15.17
N ALA A 123 18.69 -20.71 -14.59
CA ALA A 123 19.82 -21.07 -13.74
C ALA A 123 19.38 -21.80 -12.46
N ASP A 124 18.29 -21.36 -11.83
CA ASP A 124 17.78 -21.93 -10.59
C ASP A 124 16.80 -23.11 -10.84
N HIS A 125 16.21 -23.21 -12.04
CA HIS A 125 15.18 -24.17 -12.42
C HIS A 125 15.46 -24.81 -13.79
N ALA A 126 16.57 -25.53 -13.91
CA ALA A 126 16.98 -26.17 -15.16
C ALA A 126 15.95 -27.17 -15.73
N ASP A 127 15.16 -27.82 -14.87
CA ASP A 127 14.14 -28.80 -15.26
C ASP A 127 12.77 -28.19 -15.62
N ASP A 128 12.58 -26.89 -15.37
CA ASP A 128 11.36 -26.16 -15.72
C ASP A 128 11.71 -24.77 -16.30
N PRO A 129 12.30 -24.72 -17.51
CA PRO A 129 12.76 -23.46 -18.08
C PRO A 129 11.59 -22.50 -18.33
N LEU A 130 11.91 -21.21 -18.27
CA LEU A 130 10.98 -20.12 -18.49
C LEU A 130 10.66 -20.01 -19.98
N ASP A 131 9.37 -20.03 -20.31
CA ASP A 131 8.87 -19.71 -21.65
C ASP A 131 8.61 -18.20 -21.72
N VAL A 132 9.31 -17.51 -22.63
CA VAL A 132 9.40 -16.04 -22.71
C VAL A 132 9.12 -15.55 -24.13
#